data_AF-A0A662FPL4-F1
#
_entry.id   AF-A0A662FPL4-F1
#
_cell.length_a   1.000
_cell.length_b   1.000
_cell.length_c   1.000
_cell.angle_alpha   90.00
_cell.angle_beta   90.00
_cell.angle_gamma   90.00
#
_symmetry.space_group_name_H-M   'P 1'
#
loop_
_entity.id
_entity.type
_entity.pdbx_description
1 polymer ?
#
loop_
_entity_poly.entity_id
_entity_poly.type
_entity_poly.pdbx_seq_one_letter_code
_entity_poly.pdbx_strand_id
1 'polypeptide(L)'
;MEFYLRDILGLRRFTPYGILQNTEHVWPKNPSGVVRSLDALKFGWLVNFNWFITPKNAIYVASLGIGFKIDSKLLYGQKSFIENNVKLWSDYHTKNCIRQCFTYNGLHASCSFILLDGNTIACKIEIKNPLDIAKDVAVFAVAELKYPNRKLYLNPKYPYIEIYLDGLDDYGRSLRLILGGNLNPDILSSIRRPSEIGEQLGKYGIQCRVESRDYVGGIALKRISIAPRSTASVIYVLHRCSFDEEYEAKLNRFISSFEEKLAAKISEDASFWRNCALIFGDWPSSWINGFIYDVETLRMIIYPPVGVFKHKWDVMHVNWPRNVVAETSLDMLILGHVYPDLAKEVIYGLYSDAVAPNVPCIHADGTYNMVARDGSKCGTSLAWCLPFYCYILLYELTGDIDWLKTIYPYWRNFLIWWLKNRT
;
A
#
# COMPACT_ATOMS: atom_id res chain seq x y z
N MET A 1 -21.57 9.14 5.89
CA MET A 1 -20.11 9.19 6.17
C MET A 1 -19.30 8.83 4.93
N GLU A 2 -19.64 7.75 4.21
CA GLU A 2 -19.18 7.50 2.82
C GLU A 2 -19.56 8.64 1.85
N PHE A 3 -20.71 9.28 2.10
CA PHE A 3 -21.20 10.47 1.39
C PHE A 3 -20.18 11.62 1.33
N TYR A 4 -19.46 11.94 2.41
CA TYR A 4 -18.62 13.16 2.46
C TYR A 4 -17.39 13.06 1.55
N LEU A 5 -16.72 11.90 1.52
CA LEU A 5 -15.63 11.65 0.58
C LEU A 5 -16.14 11.50 -0.86
N ARG A 6 -17.32 10.89 -1.06
CA ARG A 6 -17.92 10.79 -2.40
C ARG A 6 -18.36 12.14 -2.95
N ASP A 7 -18.68 13.09 -2.09
CA ASP A 7 -19.02 14.47 -2.45
C ASP A 7 -17.76 15.33 -2.71
N ILE A 8 -16.68 15.16 -1.92
CA ILE A 8 -15.38 15.85 -2.11
C ILE A 8 -14.60 15.28 -3.30
N LEU A 9 -14.48 13.95 -3.35
CA LEU A 9 -13.80 13.21 -4.41
C LEU A 9 -14.72 12.96 -5.60
N GLY A 10 -16.02 13.25 -5.54
CA GLY A 10 -16.93 13.23 -6.68
C GLY A 10 -16.92 11.95 -7.52
N LEU A 11 -17.50 12.03 -8.72
CA LEU A 11 -17.30 11.07 -9.82
C LEU A 11 -15.88 11.18 -10.42
N ARG A 12 -14.84 11.41 -9.60
CA ARG A 12 -13.47 11.53 -10.11
C ARG A 12 -12.98 10.18 -10.60
N ARG A 13 -12.17 10.26 -11.66
CA ARG A 13 -11.47 9.12 -12.23
C ARG A 13 -9.99 9.36 -12.05
N PHE A 14 -9.43 8.72 -11.05
CA PHE A 14 -8.00 8.61 -10.81
C PHE A 14 -7.40 7.55 -11.73
N THR A 15 -6.08 7.60 -11.89
CA THR A 15 -5.33 6.47 -12.43
C THR A 15 -5.58 5.24 -11.53
N PRO A 16 -5.61 4.01 -12.09
CA PRO A 16 -5.84 2.82 -11.27
C PRO A 16 -4.61 2.44 -10.43
N TYR A 17 -3.46 3.06 -10.64
CA TYR A 17 -2.17 2.62 -10.09
C TYR A 17 -1.76 3.47 -8.88
N GLY A 18 -1.37 2.82 -7.79
CA GLY A 18 -1.01 3.51 -6.56
C GLY A 18 -0.27 2.61 -5.56
N ILE A 19 -0.15 3.09 -4.33
CA ILE A 19 0.58 2.45 -3.22
C ILE A 19 -0.39 2.30 -2.05
N LEU A 20 -0.34 1.17 -1.34
CA LEU A 20 -1.04 0.98 -0.07
C LEU A 20 -0.02 1.09 1.07
N GLN A 21 -0.35 1.86 2.10
CA GLN A 21 0.58 2.13 3.20
C GLN A 21 0.80 0.85 4.03
N ASN A 22 2.05 0.38 4.05
CA ASN A 22 2.48 -0.73 4.88
C ASN A 22 3.28 -0.20 6.09
N THR A 23 2.58 0.16 7.16
CA THR A 23 3.19 0.75 8.37
C THR A 23 4.06 -0.23 9.15
N GLU A 24 3.94 -1.53 8.90
CA GLU A 24 4.80 -2.55 9.49
C GLU A 24 6.13 -2.70 8.76
N HIS A 25 6.25 -2.15 7.54
CA HIS A 25 7.52 -2.11 6.84
C HIS A 25 8.42 -1.06 7.47
N VAL A 26 9.39 -1.51 8.27
CA VAL A 26 10.38 -0.65 8.91
C VAL A 26 11.77 -1.23 8.71
N TRP A 27 12.74 -0.39 8.40
CA TRP A 27 14.14 -0.81 8.29
C TRP A 27 14.91 -0.45 9.55
N PRO A 28 15.89 -1.27 9.98
CA PRO A 28 16.16 -2.65 9.53
C PRO A 28 15.27 -3.71 10.18
N LYS A 29 14.45 -3.33 11.17
CA LYS A 29 13.76 -4.25 12.07
C LYS A 29 12.76 -5.21 11.39
N ASN A 30 12.00 -4.74 10.41
CA ASN A 30 10.99 -5.54 9.70
C ASN A 30 10.93 -5.21 8.21
N PRO A 31 11.81 -5.81 7.40
CA PRO A 31 11.84 -5.62 5.96
C PRO A 31 10.69 -6.36 5.25
N SER A 32 9.46 -5.88 5.45
CA SER A 32 8.25 -6.50 4.93
C SER A 32 7.91 -6.05 3.50
N GLY A 33 8.44 -4.92 3.04
CA GLY A 33 8.40 -4.43 1.65
C GLY A 33 7.28 -3.45 1.35
N VAL A 34 7.44 -2.74 0.23
CA VAL A 34 6.48 -1.73 -0.24
C VAL A 34 5.32 -2.41 -0.97
N VAL A 35 4.09 -2.06 -0.62
CA VAL A 35 2.88 -2.59 -1.27
C VAL A 35 2.37 -1.63 -2.31
N ARG A 36 2.35 -2.03 -3.57
CA ARG A 36 1.92 -1.17 -4.68
C ARG A 36 1.23 -1.94 -5.79
N SER A 37 0.58 -1.20 -6.68
CA SER A 37 0.08 -1.76 -7.93
C SER A 37 1.25 -2.24 -8.78
N LEU A 38 1.17 -3.48 -9.25
CA LEU A 38 2.16 -4.12 -10.13
C LEU A 38 1.65 -4.23 -11.58
N ASP A 39 0.34 -4.25 -11.75
CA ASP A 39 -0.37 -4.29 -13.03
C ASP A 39 -1.83 -3.82 -12.78
N ALA A 40 -2.67 -3.79 -13.81
CA ALA A 40 -4.12 -3.63 -13.68
C ALA A 40 -4.70 -4.72 -12.76
N LEU A 41 -5.48 -4.29 -11.75
CA LEU A 41 -6.11 -5.16 -10.76
C LEU A 41 -5.12 -6.08 -10.02
N LYS A 42 -3.87 -5.63 -9.82
CA LYS A 42 -2.84 -6.42 -9.16
C LYS A 42 -2.02 -5.59 -8.18
N PHE A 43 -2.05 -5.97 -6.91
CA PHE A 43 -1.24 -5.38 -5.84
C PHE A 43 -0.31 -6.43 -5.24
N GLY A 44 0.85 -5.99 -4.77
CA GLY A 44 1.80 -6.89 -4.13
C GLY A 44 2.95 -6.19 -3.43
N TRP A 45 3.69 -6.98 -2.67
CA TRP A 45 4.91 -6.57 -2.00
C TRP A 45 6.08 -6.61 -2.97
N LEU A 46 6.80 -5.49 -3.07
CA LEU A 46 8.17 -5.45 -3.56
C LEU A 46 9.09 -5.46 -2.35
N VAL A 47 9.86 -6.53 -2.17
CA VAL A 47 10.77 -6.68 -1.03
C VAL A 47 12.20 -6.48 -1.52
N ASN A 48 12.83 -5.35 -1.18
CA ASN A 48 14.26 -5.05 -1.34
C ASN A 48 14.62 -3.72 -0.65
N PHE A 49 15.90 -3.37 -0.49
CA PHE A 49 16.42 -2.06 -0.03
C PHE A 49 17.31 -1.40 -1.07
N ASN A 50 16.81 -1.24 -2.29
CA ASN A 50 17.41 -0.37 -3.29
C ASN A 50 16.75 1.03 -3.23
N TRP A 51 17.51 2.06 -3.60
CA TRP A 51 16.98 3.44 -3.68
C TRP A 51 15.78 3.51 -4.64
N PHE A 52 15.88 2.88 -5.81
CA PHE A 52 14.75 2.71 -6.72
C PHE A 52 14.33 1.24 -6.74
N ILE A 53 13.11 0.95 -6.31
CA ILE A 53 12.57 -0.42 -6.31
C ILE A 53 11.60 -0.64 -7.47
N THR A 54 11.82 -1.73 -8.18
CA THR A 54 11.00 -2.21 -9.30
C THR A 54 10.81 -3.73 -9.18
N PRO A 55 9.84 -4.33 -9.88
CA PRO A 55 9.72 -5.80 -9.93
C PRO A 55 10.94 -6.52 -10.53
N LYS A 56 11.86 -5.80 -11.17
CA LYS A 56 13.07 -6.36 -11.78
C LYS A 56 14.22 -6.48 -10.79
N ASN A 57 14.31 -5.56 -9.84
CA ASN A 57 15.38 -5.55 -8.85
C ASN A 57 14.91 -5.87 -7.45
N ALA A 58 13.62 -6.19 -7.22
CA ALA A 58 13.18 -6.74 -5.94
C ALA A 58 13.85 -8.10 -5.67
N ILE A 59 14.17 -8.39 -4.40
CA ILE A 59 14.62 -9.72 -3.96
C ILE A 59 13.54 -10.75 -4.30
N TYR A 60 12.30 -10.40 -3.94
CA TYR A 60 11.13 -11.13 -4.42
C TYR A 60 9.92 -10.22 -4.55
N VAL A 61 8.94 -10.72 -5.30
CA VAL A 61 7.62 -10.13 -5.47
C VAL A 61 6.57 -11.17 -5.08
N ALA A 62 5.70 -10.80 -4.15
CA ALA A 62 4.51 -11.57 -3.81
C ALA A 62 3.27 -10.72 -4.13
N SER A 63 2.25 -11.28 -4.79
CA SER A 63 1.13 -10.44 -5.25
C SER A 63 -0.19 -11.16 -5.39
N LEU A 64 -1.27 -10.39 -5.21
CA LEU A 64 -2.66 -10.76 -5.50
C LEU A 64 -3.12 -10.01 -6.76
N GLY A 65 -3.37 -10.75 -7.84
CA GLY A 65 -4.03 -10.27 -9.06
C GLY A 65 -5.48 -10.72 -9.11
N ILE A 66 -6.37 -9.87 -9.62
CA ILE A 66 -7.78 -10.19 -9.85
C ILE A 66 -8.06 -10.18 -11.34
N GLY A 67 -8.79 -11.18 -11.82
CA GLY A 67 -9.23 -11.25 -13.20
C GLY A 67 -10.68 -11.68 -13.35
N PHE A 68 -11.19 -11.46 -14.55
CA PHE A 68 -12.58 -11.75 -14.92
C PHE A 68 -12.62 -12.51 -16.24
N LYS A 69 -13.55 -13.46 -16.32
CA LYS A 69 -14.04 -14.01 -17.58
C LYS A 69 -15.51 -13.63 -17.70
N ILE A 70 -15.80 -12.72 -18.61
CA ILE A 70 -17.16 -12.24 -18.91
C ILE A 70 -17.44 -12.64 -20.35
N ASP A 71 -18.46 -13.47 -20.55
CA ASP A 71 -18.74 -14.13 -21.82
C ASP A 71 -17.50 -14.92 -22.32
N SER A 72 -16.97 -14.59 -23.51
CA SER A 72 -15.77 -15.21 -24.08
C SER A 72 -14.47 -14.46 -23.80
N LYS A 73 -14.51 -13.31 -23.12
CA LYS A 73 -13.34 -12.44 -22.93
C LYS A 73 -12.69 -12.63 -21.56
N LEU A 74 -11.36 -12.68 -21.59
CA LEU A 74 -10.51 -12.69 -20.40
C LEU A 74 -9.99 -11.27 -20.14
N LEU A 75 -10.25 -10.75 -18.95
CA LEU A 75 -9.74 -9.47 -18.45
C LEU A 75 -8.81 -9.77 -17.27
N TYR A 76 -7.50 -9.78 -17.52
CA TYR A 76 -6.42 -9.95 -16.55
C TYR A 76 -5.15 -9.20 -16.99
N GLY A 77 -4.65 -8.31 -16.14
CA GLY A 77 -3.51 -7.44 -16.46
C GLY A 77 -3.83 -6.38 -17.52
N GLN A 78 -3.03 -5.32 -17.58
CA GLN A 78 -3.31 -4.11 -18.35
C GLN A 78 -3.48 -4.38 -19.85
N LYS A 79 -2.66 -5.29 -20.39
CA LYS A 79 -2.69 -5.66 -21.81
C LYS A 79 -4.09 -6.13 -22.24
N SER A 80 -4.72 -7.02 -21.48
CA SER A 80 -6.05 -7.55 -21.83
C SER A 80 -7.15 -6.48 -21.77
N PHE A 81 -7.07 -5.53 -20.85
CA PHE A 81 -8.01 -4.40 -20.79
C PHE A 81 -7.90 -3.52 -22.03
N ILE A 82 -6.67 -3.21 -22.46
CA ILE A 82 -6.41 -2.44 -23.68
C ILE A 82 -6.91 -3.19 -24.92
N GLU A 83 -6.55 -4.47 -25.07
CA GLU A 83 -6.95 -5.30 -26.22
C GLU A 83 -8.47 -5.48 -26.35
N ASN A 84 -9.21 -5.44 -25.23
CA ASN A 84 -10.66 -5.51 -25.23
C ASN A 84 -11.35 -4.14 -25.18
N ASN A 85 -10.60 -3.04 -25.34
CA ASN A 85 -11.08 -1.66 -25.29
C ASN A 85 -11.87 -1.34 -24.01
N VAL A 86 -11.42 -1.87 -22.87
CA VAL A 86 -12.03 -1.67 -21.55
C VAL A 86 -11.21 -0.64 -20.78
N LYS A 87 -11.82 0.51 -20.50
CA LYS A 87 -11.19 1.55 -19.67
C LYS A 87 -11.24 1.15 -18.19
N LEU A 88 -10.06 1.10 -17.57
CA LEU A 88 -9.90 0.96 -16.12
C LEU A 88 -9.64 2.33 -15.50
N TRP A 89 -10.24 2.61 -14.36
CA TRP A 89 -9.98 3.81 -13.56
C TRP A 89 -10.03 3.48 -12.07
N SER A 90 -9.70 4.44 -11.21
CA SER A 90 -9.99 4.37 -9.79
C SER A 90 -10.97 5.47 -9.39
N ASP A 91 -12.00 5.13 -8.62
CA ASP A 91 -12.99 6.07 -8.10
C ASP A 91 -12.83 6.32 -6.59
N TYR A 92 -11.91 5.60 -5.94
CA TYR A 92 -11.46 5.82 -4.57
C TYR A 92 -9.97 5.50 -4.52
N HIS A 93 -9.13 6.50 -4.21
CA HIS A 93 -7.68 6.39 -4.34
C HIS A 93 -6.98 7.07 -3.15
N THR A 94 -6.72 6.31 -2.11
CA THR A 94 -6.02 6.79 -0.90
C THR A 94 -4.91 5.82 -0.49
N LYS A 95 -4.09 6.23 0.48
CA LYS A 95 -3.07 5.35 1.07
C LYS A 95 -3.65 4.07 1.70
N ASN A 96 -4.93 4.08 2.08
CA ASN A 96 -5.58 3.02 2.83
C ASN A 96 -6.40 2.09 1.94
N CYS A 97 -7.00 2.62 0.87
CA CYS A 97 -7.80 1.85 -0.07
C CYS A 97 -7.65 2.39 -1.49
N ILE A 98 -7.49 1.48 -2.44
CA ILE A 98 -7.57 1.78 -3.86
C ILE A 98 -8.68 0.90 -4.46
N ARG A 99 -9.77 1.56 -4.90
CA ARG A 99 -10.86 0.91 -5.63
C ARG A 99 -10.68 1.14 -7.11
N GLN A 100 -10.45 0.06 -7.85
CA GLN A 100 -10.33 0.07 -9.30
C GLN A 100 -11.65 -0.39 -9.94
N CYS A 101 -12.12 0.35 -10.94
CA CYS A 101 -13.42 0.15 -11.57
C CYS A 101 -13.31 0.02 -13.08
N PHE A 102 -14.21 -0.78 -13.65
CA PHE A 102 -14.42 -0.82 -15.10
C PHE A 102 -15.88 -1.11 -15.43
N THR A 103 -16.24 -0.98 -16.70
CA THR A 103 -17.55 -1.36 -17.22
C THR A 103 -17.37 -2.17 -18.48
N TYR A 104 -18.08 -3.30 -18.57
CA TYR A 104 -17.98 -4.22 -19.71
C TYR A 104 -19.30 -4.97 -19.91
N ASN A 105 -19.79 -5.02 -21.14
CA ASN A 105 -21.06 -5.68 -21.51
C ASN A 105 -22.24 -5.36 -20.59
N GLY A 106 -22.37 -4.08 -20.21
CA GLY A 106 -23.44 -3.58 -19.34
C GLY A 106 -23.22 -3.83 -17.84
N LEU A 107 -22.20 -4.59 -17.44
CA LEU A 107 -21.83 -4.80 -16.05
C LEU A 107 -20.88 -3.71 -15.56
N HIS A 108 -21.03 -3.30 -14.30
CA HIS A 108 -20.08 -2.43 -13.61
C HIS A 108 -19.37 -3.24 -12.53
N ALA A 109 -18.04 -3.30 -12.57
CA ALA A 109 -17.24 -4.03 -11.60
C ALA A 109 -16.31 -3.08 -10.85
N SER A 110 -16.16 -3.30 -9.55
CA SER A 110 -15.23 -2.59 -8.68
C SER A 110 -14.42 -3.55 -7.82
N CYS A 111 -13.12 -3.30 -7.70
CA CYS A 111 -12.17 -4.09 -6.91
C CYS A 111 -11.50 -3.18 -5.88
N SER A 112 -11.89 -3.32 -4.61
CA SER A 112 -11.38 -2.54 -3.48
C SER A 112 -10.23 -3.27 -2.81
N PHE A 113 -9.00 -2.79 -3.04
CA PHE A 113 -7.80 -3.34 -2.42
C PHE A 113 -7.49 -2.60 -1.11
N ILE A 114 -7.21 -3.36 -0.05
CA ILE A 114 -6.72 -2.86 1.24
C ILE A 114 -5.66 -3.80 1.82
N LEU A 115 -4.83 -3.26 2.71
CA LEU A 115 -4.01 -4.06 3.63
C LEU A 115 -4.75 -4.29 4.94
N LEU A 116 -5.01 -5.55 5.30
CA LEU A 116 -5.61 -5.89 6.60
C LEU A 116 -4.57 -5.79 7.74
N ASP A 117 -3.32 -6.10 7.42
CA ASP A 117 -2.10 -5.88 8.19
C ASP A 117 -0.90 -5.78 7.22
N GLY A 118 0.34 -5.71 7.72
CA GLY A 118 1.53 -5.58 6.88
C GLY A 118 1.85 -6.79 5.98
N ASN A 119 1.17 -7.91 6.18
CA ASN A 119 1.39 -9.18 5.48
C ASN A 119 0.16 -9.71 4.75
N THR A 120 -0.96 -8.98 4.77
CA THR A 120 -2.23 -9.46 4.24
C THR A 120 -2.88 -8.42 3.32
N ILE A 121 -2.92 -8.74 2.03
CA ILE A 121 -3.69 -7.96 1.05
C ILE A 121 -5.04 -8.65 0.88
N ALA A 122 -6.11 -7.86 0.91
CA ALA A 122 -7.44 -8.33 0.59
C ALA A 122 -8.06 -7.47 -0.52
N CYS A 123 -8.90 -8.11 -1.33
CA CYS A 123 -9.66 -7.46 -2.38
C CYS A 123 -11.13 -7.88 -2.32
N LYS A 124 -12.03 -6.91 -2.18
CA LYS A 124 -13.46 -7.10 -2.41
C LYS A 124 -13.80 -6.72 -3.83
N ILE A 125 -14.34 -7.68 -4.57
CA ILE A 125 -14.94 -7.50 -5.88
C ILE A 125 -16.43 -7.32 -5.69
N GLU A 126 -16.99 -6.28 -6.30
CA GLU A 126 -18.43 -6.08 -6.45
C GLU A 126 -18.76 -5.97 -7.93
N ILE A 127 -19.77 -6.72 -8.38
CA ILE A 127 -20.24 -6.69 -9.77
C ILE A 127 -21.71 -6.36 -9.75
N LYS A 128 -22.03 -5.16 -10.25
CA LYS A 128 -23.40 -4.68 -10.42
C LYS A 128 -23.90 -5.06 -11.80
N ASN A 129 -25.04 -5.75 -11.84
CA ASN A 129 -25.80 -6.03 -13.06
C ASN A 129 -27.01 -5.09 -13.13
N PRO A 130 -26.91 -3.96 -13.84
CA PRO A 130 -28.04 -3.06 -14.03
C PRO A 130 -29.01 -3.53 -15.11
N LEU A 131 -28.81 -4.70 -15.74
CA LEU A 131 -29.65 -5.17 -16.84
C LEU A 131 -30.89 -5.91 -16.31
N ASP A 132 -31.85 -6.15 -17.20
CA ASP A 132 -33.05 -6.96 -16.93
C ASP A 132 -32.84 -8.46 -17.17
N ILE A 133 -31.62 -8.87 -17.52
CA ILE A 133 -31.24 -10.28 -17.74
C ILE A 133 -30.15 -10.70 -16.76
N ALA A 134 -30.15 -11.97 -16.38
CA ALA A 134 -29.08 -12.55 -15.57
C ALA A 134 -27.76 -12.58 -16.36
N LYS A 135 -26.65 -12.51 -15.65
CA LYS A 135 -25.30 -12.58 -16.22
C LYS A 135 -24.42 -13.53 -15.41
N ASP A 136 -23.75 -14.42 -16.10
CA ASP A 136 -22.75 -15.30 -15.50
C ASP A 136 -21.36 -14.72 -15.71
N VAL A 137 -20.59 -14.64 -14.62
CA VAL A 137 -19.22 -14.13 -14.61
C VAL A 137 -18.34 -15.11 -13.84
N ALA A 138 -17.17 -15.43 -14.39
CA ALA A 138 -16.13 -16.07 -13.60
C ALA A 138 -15.16 -15.02 -13.08
N VAL A 139 -15.02 -14.92 -11.77
CA VAL A 139 -14.04 -14.07 -11.10
C VAL A 139 -12.93 -14.98 -10.60
N PHE A 140 -11.68 -14.57 -10.72
CA PHE A 140 -10.57 -15.35 -10.20
C PHE A 140 -9.50 -14.47 -9.57
N ALA A 141 -8.86 -15.02 -8.54
CA ALA A 141 -7.66 -14.47 -7.95
C ALA A 141 -6.44 -15.26 -8.41
N VAL A 142 -5.33 -14.56 -8.60
CA VAL A 142 -4.01 -15.13 -8.90
C VAL A 142 -3.06 -14.70 -7.80
N ALA A 143 -2.61 -15.66 -7.00
CA ALA A 143 -1.47 -15.46 -6.10
C ALA A 143 -0.19 -15.76 -6.87
N GLU A 144 0.79 -14.87 -6.85
CA GLU A 144 2.07 -15.07 -7.53
C GLU A 144 3.21 -14.84 -6.54
N LEU A 145 4.22 -15.72 -6.62
CA LEU A 145 5.51 -15.53 -5.99
C LEU A 145 6.60 -15.59 -7.07
N LYS A 146 7.32 -14.49 -7.23
CA LYS A 146 8.50 -14.38 -8.08
C LYS A 146 9.72 -14.17 -7.20
N TYR A 147 10.67 -15.09 -7.24
CA TYR A 147 11.91 -15.04 -6.46
C TYR A 147 13.06 -15.60 -7.30
N PRO A 148 13.88 -14.73 -7.93
CA PRO A 148 14.96 -15.17 -8.81
C PRO A 148 15.96 -16.12 -8.14
N ASN A 149 16.37 -17.14 -8.88
CA ASN A 149 17.31 -18.20 -8.49
C ASN A 149 16.87 -19.02 -7.27
N ARG A 150 15.56 -19.06 -6.97
CA ARG A 150 15.00 -19.87 -5.88
C ARG A 150 14.05 -20.94 -6.40
N LYS A 151 13.98 -22.05 -5.66
CA LYS A 151 12.98 -23.10 -5.86
C LYS A 151 11.71 -22.73 -5.10
N LEU A 152 10.59 -22.83 -5.79
CA LEU A 152 9.28 -22.47 -5.29
C LEU A 152 8.32 -23.65 -5.48
N TYR A 153 7.41 -23.78 -4.53
CA TYR A 153 6.40 -24.82 -4.52
C TYR A 153 5.01 -24.20 -4.45
N LEU A 154 4.06 -24.90 -5.06
CA LEU A 154 2.65 -24.62 -4.91
C LEU A 154 1.92 -25.92 -4.59
N ASN A 155 1.10 -25.88 -3.54
CA ASN A 155 0.25 -26.95 -3.10
C ASN A 155 -1.21 -26.48 -2.98
N PRO A 156 -2.11 -26.92 -3.87
CA PRO A 156 -3.54 -26.63 -3.72
C PRO A 156 -4.10 -27.44 -2.56
N LYS A 157 -4.64 -26.75 -1.55
CA LYS A 157 -5.26 -27.35 -0.35
C LYS A 157 -6.66 -26.79 -0.23
N TYR A 158 -7.63 -27.43 -0.86
CA TYR A 158 -9.00 -26.91 -0.92
C TYR A 158 -9.53 -26.52 0.48
N PRO A 159 -10.11 -25.31 0.65
CA PRO A 159 -10.46 -24.33 -0.39
C PRO A 159 -9.37 -23.28 -0.71
N TYR A 160 -8.12 -23.50 -0.30
CA TYR A 160 -7.00 -22.56 -0.38
C TYR A 160 -5.91 -22.97 -1.39
N ILE A 161 -5.04 -22.02 -1.71
CA ILE A 161 -3.75 -22.28 -2.37
C ILE A 161 -2.63 -21.89 -1.43
N GLU A 162 -1.68 -22.79 -1.26
CA GLU A 162 -0.43 -22.57 -0.53
C GLU A 162 0.72 -22.47 -1.54
N ILE A 163 1.45 -21.36 -1.53
CA ILE A 163 2.70 -21.17 -2.26
C ILE A 163 3.82 -20.99 -1.24
N TYR A 164 4.99 -21.58 -1.44
CA TYR A 164 6.09 -21.40 -0.51
C TYR A 164 7.46 -21.49 -1.16
N LEU A 165 8.42 -20.83 -0.51
CA LEU A 165 9.84 -20.88 -0.82
C LEU A 165 10.47 -22.15 -0.24
N ASP A 166 11.36 -22.79 -1.00
CA ASP A 166 12.26 -23.82 -0.48
C ASP A 166 13.35 -23.17 0.39
N GLY A 167 13.40 -23.50 1.68
CA GLY A 167 14.35 -22.93 2.63
C GLY A 167 13.94 -21.54 3.15
N LEU A 168 14.94 -20.68 3.36
CA LEU A 168 14.78 -19.34 3.93
C LEU A 168 15.03 -18.25 2.88
N ASP A 169 14.37 -17.11 3.06
CA ASP A 169 14.60 -15.89 2.30
C ASP A 169 15.95 -15.24 2.65
N ASP A 170 16.28 -14.16 1.94
CA ASP A 170 17.55 -13.43 2.10
C ASP A 170 17.69 -12.74 3.47
N TYR A 171 16.63 -12.74 4.27
CA TYR A 171 16.61 -12.23 5.66
C TYR A 171 16.51 -13.36 6.70
N GLY A 172 16.69 -14.62 6.28
CA GLY A 172 16.65 -15.78 7.18
C GLY A 172 15.25 -16.18 7.64
N ARG A 173 14.19 -15.81 6.90
CA ARG A 173 12.79 -16.09 7.25
C ARG A 173 12.22 -17.15 6.33
N SER A 174 11.31 -17.99 6.83
CA SER A 174 10.50 -18.80 5.93
C SER A 174 9.45 -17.94 5.23
N LEU A 175 9.09 -18.32 4.01
CA LEU A 175 8.13 -17.57 3.19
C LEU A 175 7.05 -18.50 2.62
N ARG A 176 5.82 -18.26 3.05
CA ARG A 176 4.61 -18.92 2.57
C ARG A 176 3.55 -17.88 2.23
N LEU A 177 2.79 -18.12 1.17
CA LEU A 177 1.62 -17.35 0.77
C LEU A 177 0.39 -18.26 0.81
N ILE A 178 -0.67 -17.78 1.43
CA ILE A 178 -1.96 -18.46 1.48
C ILE A 178 -3.00 -17.59 0.76
N LEU A 179 -3.58 -18.12 -0.31
CA LEU A 179 -4.71 -17.51 -1.01
C LEU A 179 -6.00 -18.22 -0.60
N GLY A 180 -6.99 -17.45 -0.17
CA GLY A 180 -8.36 -17.92 0.02
C GLY A 180 -9.38 -16.82 -0.23
N GLY A 181 -10.64 -17.10 0.08
CA GLY A 181 -11.72 -16.15 -0.10
C GLY A 181 -12.98 -16.53 0.68
N ASN A 182 -13.98 -15.64 0.66
CA ASN A 182 -15.25 -15.86 1.37
C ASN A 182 -16.14 -16.93 0.72
N LEU A 183 -15.92 -17.21 -0.57
CA LEU A 183 -16.60 -18.28 -1.30
C LEU A 183 -15.60 -19.36 -1.68
N ASN A 184 -16.00 -20.61 -1.51
CA ASN A 184 -15.20 -21.73 -1.98
C ASN A 184 -15.02 -21.67 -3.51
N PRO A 185 -13.78 -21.79 -4.01
CA PRO A 185 -13.50 -21.74 -5.43
C PRO A 185 -14.02 -22.99 -6.15
N ASP A 186 -14.50 -22.82 -7.37
CA ASP A 186 -14.90 -23.93 -8.23
C ASP A 186 -13.69 -24.58 -8.91
N ILE A 187 -12.59 -23.84 -9.06
CA ILE A 187 -11.33 -24.30 -9.65
C ILE A 187 -10.16 -23.81 -8.81
N LEU A 188 -9.22 -24.71 -8.53
CA LEU A 188 -7.89 -24.40 -8.02
C LEU A 188 -6.84 -24.89 -9.02
N SER A 189 -6.00 -23.98 -9.52
CA SER A 189 -5.01 -24.30 -10.53
C SER A 189 -3.64 -23.74 -10.20
N SER A 190 -2.61 -24.28 -10.86
CA SER A 190 -1.23 -23.81 -10.74
C SER A 190 -0.72 -23.30 -12.09
N ILE A 191 0.21 -22.35 -12.05
CA ILE A 191 0.92 -21.81 -13.22
C ILE A 191 2.41 -21.67 -12.91
N ARG A 192 3.25 -21.96 -13.91
CA ARG A 192 4.71 -21.75 -13.86
C ARG A 192 5.15 -20.47 -14.56
N ARG A 193 4.22 -19.80 -15.24
CA ARG A 193 4.43 -18.50 -15.89
C ARG A 193 3.08 -17.81 -16.12
N PRO A 194 3.04 -16.46 -16.16
CA PRO A 194 1.79 -15.72 -16.36
C PRO A 194 1.03 -16.09 -17.64
N SER A 195 1.72 -16.50 -18.71
CA SER A 195 1.09 -16.85 -19.99
C SER A 195 0.16 -18.07 -19.91
N GLU A 196 0.26 -18.90 -18.87
CA GLU A 196 -0.55 -20.11 -18.70
C GLU A 196 -1.96 -19.83 -18.17
N ILE A 197 -2.25 -18.62 -17.68
CA ILE A 197 -3.53 -18.29 -17.03
C ILE A 197 -4.72 -18.64 -17.92
N GLY A 198 -4.74 -18.20 -19.17
CA GLY A 198 -5.85 -18.45 -20.09
C GLY A 198 -6.12 -19.93 -20.32
N GLU A 199 -5.06 -20.75 -20.42
CA GLU A 199 -5.15 -22.19 -20.58
C GLU A 199 -5.73 -22.85 -19.33
N GLN A 200 -5.25 -22.46 -18.14
CA GLN A 200 -5.68 -23.06 -16.89
C GLN A 200 -7.13 -22.76 -16.53
N LEU A 201 -7.65 -21.60 -16.91
CA LEU A 201 -9.06 -21.22 -16.69
C LEU A 201 -10.06 -22.08 -17.49
N GLY A 202 -9.59 -22.80 -18.52
CA GLY A 202 -10.40 -23.74 -19.29
C GLY A 202 -10.47 -25.14 -18.68
N LYS A 203 -9.62 -25.45 -17.69
CA LYS A 203 -9.56 -26.78 -17.06
C LYS A 203 -10.50 -26.85 -15.87
N TYR A 204 -10.92 -28.07 -15.52
CA TYR A 204 -11.82 -28.34 -14.39
C TYR A 204 -11.07 -29.02 -13.25
N GLY A 205 -11.50 -28.76 -12.01
CA GLY A 205 -11.02 -29.43 -10.81
C GLY A 205 -9.85 -28.75 -10.10
N ILE A 206 -9.28 -29.48 -9.14
CA ILE A 206 -8.11 -29.07 -8.36
C ILE A 206 -6.87 -29.70 -9.02
N GLN A 207 -5.92 -28.88 -9.43
CA GLN A 207 -4.69 -29.37 -10.03
C GLN A 207 -3.67 -29.84 -8.99
N CYS A 208 -2.65 -30.56 -9.47
CA CYS A 208 -1.59 -31.12 -8.65
C CYS A 208 -0.60 -30.08 -8.13
N ARG A 209 0.16 -30.49 -7.12
CA ARG A 209 1.35 -29.79 -6.63
C ARG A 209 2.33 -29.48 -7.78
N VAL A 210 2.91 -28.29 -7.74
CA VAL A 210 3.91 -27.85 -8.73
C VAL A 210 5.19 -27.42 -8.04
N GLU A 211 6.31 -27.84 -8.60
CA GLU A 211 7.62 -27.26 -8.38
C GLU A 211 8.01 -26.40 -9.58
N SER A 212 8.60 -25.24 -9.30
CA SER A 212 9.11 -24.31 -10.31
C SER A 212 10.33 -23.56 -9.78
N ARG A 213 11.11 -22.98 -10.68
CA ARG A 213 12.17 -22.02 -10.35
C ARG A 213 11.72 -20.62 -10.74
N ASP A 214 12.17 -19.64 -9.98
CA ASP A 214 12.00 -18.19 -10.21
C ASP A 214 10.58 -17.64 -10.08
N TYR A 215 9.57 -18.44 -10.42
CA TYR A 215 8.18 -18.05 -10.44
C TYR A 215 7.27 -19.24 -10.17
N VAL A 216 6.23 -19.03 -9.36
CA VAL A 216 5.06 -19.90 -9.31
C VAL A 216 3.83 -19.05 -9.02
N GLY A 217 2.69 -19.44 -9.57
CA GLY A 217 1.42 -18.80 -9.26
C GLY A 217 0.27 -19.78 -9.14
N GLY A 218 -0.74 -19.41 -8.38
CA GLY A 218 -1.95 -20.19 -8.17
C GLY A 218 -3.20 -19.40 -8.47
N ILE A 219 -4.19 -20.07 -9.06
CA ILE A 219 -5.45 -19.48 -9.50
C ILE A 219 -6.58 -20.08 -8.68
N ALA A 220 -7.37 -19.22 -8.02
CA ALA A 220 -8.63 -19.59 -7.37
C ALA A 220 -9.78 -18.91 -8.11
N LEU A 221 -10.63 -19.68 -8.79
CA LEU A 221 -11.74 -19.14 -9.59
C LEU A 221 -13.09 -19.47 -8.95
N LYS A 222 -14.00 -18.50 -8.99
CA LYS A 222 -15.40 -18.63 -8.65
C LYS A 222 -16.30 -18.17 -9.80
N ARG A 223 -17.27 -19.00 -10.20
CA ARG A 223 -18.37 -18.63 -11.09
C ARG A 223 -19.51 -18.07 -10.26
N ILE A 224 -20.09 -16.98 -10.74
CA ILE A 224 -21.15 -16.24 -10.08
C ILE A 224 -22.23 -15.98 -11.10
N SER A 225 -23.47 -16.36 -10.77
CA SER A 225 -24.64 -15.90 -11.51
C SER A 225 -25.19 -14.66 -10.83
N ILE A 226 -25.34 -13.58 -11.58
CA ILE A 226 -25.75 -12.27 -11.09
C ILE A 226 -27.15 -11.99 -11.64
N ALA A 227 -28.14 -11.97 -10.76
CA ALA A 227 -29.53 -11.73 -11.12
C ALA A 227 -29.73 -10.34 -11.77
N PRO A 228 -30.81 -10.13 -12.53
CA PRO A 228 -31.20 -8.80 -13.01
C PRO A 228 -31.26 -7.78 -11.87
N ARG A 229 -30.85 -6.54 -12.16
CA ARG A 229 -30.90 -5.41 -11.22
C ARG A 229 -30.28 -5.70 -9.85
N SER A 230 -29.26 -6.56 -9.78
CA SER A 230 -28.64 -6.99 -8.54
C SER A 230 -27.12 -6.73 -8.51
N THR A 231 -26.51 -6.93 -7.34
CA THR A 231 -25.06 -6.89 -7.15
C THR A 231 -24.62 -8.19 -6.51
N ALA A 232 -23.51 -8.76 -7.00
CA ALA A 232 -22.83 -9.86 -6.35
C ALA A 232 -21.46 -9.41 -5.82
N SER A 233 -20.97 -10.05 -4.76
CA SER A 233 -19.69 -9.72 -4.13
C SER A 233 -18.84 -10.93 -3.79
N VAL A 234 -17.53 -10.83 -4.00
CA VAL A 234 -16.53 -11.85 -3.61
C VAL A 234 -15.35 -11.17 -2.95
N ILE A 235 -14.79 -11.81 -1.93
CA ILE A 235 -13.59 -11.36 -1.23
C ILE A 235 -12.51 -12.40 -1.45
N TYR A 236 -11.34 -11.96 -1.89
CA TYR A 236 -10.11 -12.75 -1.89
C TYR A 236 -9.10 -12.14 -0.93
N VAL A 237 -8.36 -13.01 -0.24
CA VAL A 237 -7.32 -12.65 0.72
C VAL A 237 -6.05 -13.41 0.37
N LEU A 238 -4.94 -12.68 0.27
CA LEU A 238 -3.59 -13.23 0.17
C LEU A 238 -2.80 -12.85 1.42
N HIS A 239 -2.41 -13.86 2.18
CA HIS A 239 -1.67 -13.71 3.42
C HIS A 239 -0.26 -14.28 3.30
N ARG A 240 0.75 -13.50 3.68
CA ARG A 240 2.16 -13.92 3.76
C ARG A 240 2.50 -14.32 5.19
N CYS A 241 2.98 -15.54 5.39
CA CYS A 241 3.32 -16.06 6.71
C CYS A 241 4.56 -16.95 6.69
N SER A 242 5.03 -17.31 7.88
CA SER A 242 6.05 -18.34 8.10
C SER A 242 5.42 -19.74 8.20
N PHE A 243 6.22 -20.82 8.23
CA PHE A 243 5.71 -22.20 8.30
C PHE A 243 5.13 -22.59 9.66
N ASP A 244 5.64 -22.01 10.74
CA ASP A 244 5.20 -22.22 12.12
C ASP A 244 3.85 -21.54 12.44
N GLU A 245 3.38 -20.68 11.55
CA GLU A 245 2.12 -19.97 11.72
C GLU A 245 0.91 -20.83 11.33
N GLU A 246 -0.06 -20.96 12.23
CA GLU A 246 -1.37 -21.52 11.91
C GLU A 246 -2.21 -20.49 11.15
N TYR A 247 -2.51 -20.76 9.87
CA TYR A 247 -3.14 -19.78 8.99
C TYR A 247 -4.66 -19.94 8.82
N GLU A 248 -5.24 -21.13 9.00
CA GLU A 248 -6.65 -21.36 8.65
C GLU A 248 -7.61 -20.46 9.47
N ALA A 249 -7.45 -20.47 10.80
CA ALA A 249 -8.22 -19.61 11.69
C ALA A 249 -7.90 -18.11 11.48
N LYS A 250 -6.68 -17.76 11.07
CA LYS A 250 -6.31 -16.37 10.74
C LYS A 250 -6.99 -15.92 9.45
N LEU A 251 -6.98 -16.74 8.41
CA LEU A 251 -7.60 -16.44 7.13
C LEU A 251 -9.11 -16.24 7.26
N ASN A 252 -9.79 -17.09 8.03
CA ASN A 252 -11.22 -16.93 8.33
C ASN A 252 -11.50 -15.62 9.08
N ARG A 253 -10.63 -15.23 10.02
CA ARG A 253 -10.74 -13.93 10.71
C ARG A 253 -10.51 -12.75 9.76
N PHE A 254 -9.53 -12.83 8.86
CA PHE A 254 -9.29 -11.80 7.86
C PHE A 254 -10.48 -11.61 6.92
N ILE A 255 -11.07 -12.70 6.45
CA ILE A 255 -12.28 -12.67 5.61
C ILE A 255 -13.45 -12.05 6.38
N SER A 256 -13.69 -12.51 7.62
CA SER A 256 -14.84 -12.08 8.43
C SER A 256 -14.73 -10.62 8.88
N SER A 257 -13.52 -10.13 9.11
CA SER A 257 -13.25 -8.73 9.54
C SER A 257 -13.05 -7.77 8.37
N PHE A 258 -13.08 -8.24 7.12
CA PHE A 258 -12.78 -7.42 5.94
C PHE A 258 -13.63 -6.15 5.89
N GLU A 259 -14.95 -6.27 6.02
CA GLU A 259 -15.88 -5.13 5.92
C GLU A 259 -15.66 -4.11 7.03
N GLU A 260 -15.41 -4.58 8.26
CA GLU A 260 -15.07 -3.74 9.40
C GLU A 260 -13.76 -2.97 9.14
N LYS A 261 -12.72 -3.65 8.66
CA LYS A 261 -11.42 -3.05 8.36
C LYS A 261 -11.49 -2.06 7.20
N LEU A 262 -12.27 -2.36 6.17
CA LEU A 262 -12.53 -1.44 5.06
C LEU A 262 -13.26 -0.18 5.56
N ALA A 263 -14.32 -0.34 6.35
CA ALA A 263 -15.07 0.78 6.92
C ALA A 263 -14.20 1.65 7.84
N ALA A 264 -13.37 1.04 8.68
CA ALA A 264 -12.43 1.76 9.55
C ALA A 264 -11.43 2.60 8.75
N LYS A 265 -10.87 2.04 7.67
CA LYS A 265 -9.96 2.74 6.75
C LYS A 265 -10.63 3.91 6.02
N ILE A 266 -11.85 3.71 5.52
CA ILE A 266 -12.63 4.78 4.89
C ILE A 266 -12.95 5.87 5.91
N SER A 267 -13.25 5.50 7.16
CA SER A 267 -13.49 6.46 8.24
C SER A 267 -12.23 7.25 8.62
N GLU A 268 -11.05 6.61 8.63
CA GLU A 268 -9.76 7.27 8.83
C GLU A 268 -9.50 8.29 7.73
N ASP A 269 -9.69 7.90 6.47
CA ASP A 269 -9.57 8.81 5.32
C ASP A 269 -10.55 9.98 5.43
N ALA A 270 -11.81 9.72 5.77
CA ALA A 270 -12.81 10.77 5.92
C ALA A 270 -12.49 11.70 7.09
N SER A 271 -11.89 11.19 8.17
CA SER A 271 -11.42 12.02 9.28
C SER A 271 -10.29 12.95 8.85
N PHE A 272 -9.33 12.43 8.10
CA PHE A 272 -8.24 13.24 7.56
C PHE A 272 -8.79 14.35 6.63
N TRP A 273 -9.57 13.96 5.62
CA TRP A 273 -10.05 14.90 4.61
C TRP A 273 -11.06 15.93 5.15
N ARG A 274 -11.73 15.65 6.27
CA ARG A 274 -12.55 16.65 6.98
C ARG A 274 -11.74 17.77 7.61
N ASN A 275 -10.52 17.49 8.02
CA ASN A 275 -9.60 18.46 8.64
C ASN A 275 -8.60 19.04 7.63
N CYS A 276 -8.68 18.60 6.37
CA CYS A 276 -7.74 18.95 5.32
C CYS A 276 -8.26 20.16 4.53
N ALA A 277 -7.42 21.17 4.29
CA ALA A 277 -7.76 22.24 3.36
C ALA A 277 -7.88 21.68 1.93
N LEU A 278 -8.94 22.08 1.23
CA LEU A 278 -9.22 21.67 -0.14
C LEU A 278 -9.10 22.85 -1.10
N ILE A 279 -8.58 22.58 -2.29
CA ILE A 279 -8.67 23.55 -3.38
C ILE A 279 -10.07 23.51 -4.00
N PHE A 280 -10.65 24.69 -4.21
CA PHE A 280 -11.95 24.89 -4.86
C PHE A 280 -11.87 26.06 -5.85
N GLY A 281 -12.88 26.19 -6.71
CA GLY A 281 -12.93 27.21 -7.77
C GLY A 281 -12.65 26.64 -9.15
N ASP A 282 -12.30 27.53 -10.08
CA ASP A 282 -12.12 27.21 -11.51
C ASP A 282 -10.73 26.60 -11.79
N TRP A 283 -10.54 25.38 -11.31
CA TRP A 283 -9.33 24.59 -11.55
C TRP A 283 -9.62 23.43 -12.50
N PRO A 284 -8.70 23.09 -13.44
CA PRO A 284 -8.83 21.88 -14.23
C PRO A 284 -8.93 20.63 -13.33
N SER A 285 -9.81 19.68 -13.66
CA SER A 285 -9.98 18.47 -12.84
C SER A 285 -8.67 17.69 -12.61
N SER A 286 -7.76 17.73 -13.58
CA SER A 286 -6.44 17.10 -13.47
C SER A 286 -5.55 17.75 -12.42
N TRP A 287 -5.64 19.06 -12.22
CA TRP A 287 -4.87 19.78 -11.20
C TRP A 287 -5.39 19.45 -9.80
N ILE A 288 -6.71 19.37 -9.65
CA ILE A 288 -7.30 18.96 -8.37
C ILE A 288 -6.95 17.50 -8.04
N ASN A 289 -6.92 16.62 -9.03
CA ASN A 289 -6.44 15.25 -8.81
C ASN A 289 -4.94 15.22 -8.46
N GLY A 290 -4.12 16.05 -9.09
CA GLY A 290 -2.70 16.24 -8.75
C GLY A 290 -2.52 16.65 -7.29
N PHE A 291 -3.24 17.68 -6.84
CA PHE A 291 -3.23 18.12 -5.45
C PHE A 291 -3.61 16.98 -4.47
N ILE A 292 -4.65 16.20 -4.80
CA ILE A 292 -5.04 15.05 -3.97
C ILE A 292 -3.92 14.00 -3.93
N TYR A 293 -3.25 13.72 -5.06
CA TYR A 293 -2.12 12.80 -5.08
C TYR A 293 -0.94 13.30 -4.24
N ASP A 294 -0.64 14.59 -4.28
CA ASP A 294 0.43 15.19 -3.49
C ASP A 294 0.13 15.06 -1.99
N VAL A 295 -1.10 15.37 -1.57
CA VAL A 295 -1.55 15.19 -0.19
C VAL A 295 -1.54 13.71 0.23
N GLU A 296 -2.05 12.80 -0.59
CA GLU A 296 -1.99 11.36 -0.30
C GLU A 296 -0.55 10.82 -0.23
N THR A 297 0.38 11.42 -0.98
CA THR A 297 1.82 11.09 -0.90
C THR A 297 2.38 11.52 0.45
N LEU A 298 2.04 12.72 0.95
CA LEU A 298 2.42 13.15 2.30
C LEU A 298 1.80 12.26 3.37
N ARG A 299 0.52 11.88 3.23
CA ARG A 299 -0.12 10.94 4.16
C ARG A 299 0.56 9.57 4.16
N MET A 300 1.05 9.12 3.00
CA MET A 300 1.69 7.82 2.81
C MET A 300 3.02 7.71 3.58
N ILE A 301 3.78 8.79 3.67
CA ILE A 301 5.09 8.80 4.34
C ILE A 301 4.99 9.07 5.84
N ILE A 302 3.83 9.46 6.36
CA ILE A 302 3.63 9.65 7.80
C ILE A 302 3.21 8.33 8.44
N TYR A 303 4.11 7.74 9.23
CA TYR A 303 3.88 6.48 9.91
C TYR A 303 3.40 6.70 11.35
N PRO A 304 2.65 5.74 11.92
CA PRO A 304 2.35 5.74 13.34
C PRO A 304 3.65 5.54 14.17
N PRO A 305 3.61 5.86 15.48
CA PRO A 305 4.72 5.60 16.39
C PRO A 305 5.20 4.15 16.34
N VAL A 306 6.52 3.94 16.31
CA VAL A 306 7.14 2.61 16.29
C VAL A 306 8.57 2.67 16.80
N GLY A 307 8.95 1.68 17.62
CA GLY A 307 10.30 1.55 18.15
C GLY A 307 10.68 2.74 19.03
N VAL A 308 11.69 3.51 18.63
CA VAL A 308 12.14 4.70 19.38
C VAL A 308 11.21 5.91 19.20
N PHE A 309 10.41 5.94 18.13
CA PHE A 309 9.48 7.02 17.87
C PHE A 309 8.22 6.87 18.72
N LYS A 310 7.89 7.93 19.46
CA LYS A 310 6.70 8.05 20.31
C LYS A 310 5.60 8.84 19.63
N HIS A 311 5.95 9.64 18.62
CA HIS A 311 5.04 10.44 17.81
C HIS A 311 4.94 9.88 16.38
N LYS A 312 3.96 10.38 15.62
CA LYS A 312 3.96 10.16 14.17
C LYS A 312 5.24 10.75 13.58
N TRP A 313 5.77 10.07 12.58
CA TRP A 313 7.06 10.42 12.00
C TRP A 313 7.02 10.28 10.50
N ASP A 314 7.82 11.09 9.83
CA ASP A 314 7.97 11.05 8.38
C ASP A 314 9.08 10.06 8.03
N VAL A 315 8.70 9.01 7.29
CA VAL A 315 9.63 7.97 6.89
C VAL A 315 10.52 8.36 5.73
N MET A 316 10.23 9.48 5.04
CA MET A 316 10.87 10.06 3.86
C MET A 316 10.89 9.14 2.62
N HIS A 317 11.28 7.88 2.79
CA HIS A 317 11.37 6.87 1.75
C HIS A 317 10.68 5.58 2.20
N VAL A 318 9.54 5.25 1.60
CA VAL A 318 8.75 4.06 1.95
C VAL A 318 9.53 2.74 1.87
N ASN A 319 10.55 2.65 1.00
CA ASN A 319 11.40 1.46 0.90
C ASN A 319 12.54 1.44 1.92
N TRP A 320 12.94 2.61 2.43
CA TRP A 320 13.99 2.72 3.45
C TRP A 320 13.58 3.72 4.54
N PRO A 321 12.59 3.36 5.37
CA PRO A 321 12.00 4.27 6.35
C PRO A 321 13.03 4.85 7.33
N ARG A 322 13.12 6.17 7.40
CA ARG A 322 14.02 6.93 8.29
C ARG A 322 13.64 8.41 8.36
N ASN A 323 13.88 9.03 9.52
CA ASN A 323 13.76 10.47 9.63
C ASN A 323 14.92 11.18 8.90
N VAL A 324 14.59 12.27 8.22
CA VAL A 324 15.57 13.17 7.61
C VAL A 324 15.14 14.62 7.80
N VAL A 325 15.87 15.38 8.61
CA VAL A 325 15.46 16.75 8.99
C VAL A 325 15.18 17.65 7.79
N ALA A 326 16.00 17.56 6.73
CA ALA A 326 15.84 18.40 5.54
C ALA A 326 14.51 18.09 4.81
N GLU A 327 14.28 16.83 4.45
CA GLU A 327 13.08 16.38 3.73
C GLU A 327 11.83 16.54 4.58
N THR A 328 11.86 16.08 5.85
CA THR A 328 10.73 16.23 6.76
C THR A 328 10.33 17.70 6.94
N SER A 329 11.27 18.64 6.91
CA SER A 329 10.93 20.06 7.00
C SER A 329 10.15 20.58 5.79
N LEU A 330 10.45 20.10 4.58
CA LEU A 330 9.70 20.46 3.37
C LEU A 330 8.35 19.77 3.33
N ASP A 331 8.32 18.47 3.61
CA ASP A 331 7.11 17.67 3.59
C ASP A 331 6.10 18.21 4.61
N MET A 332 6.56 18.58 5.81
CA MET A 332 5.69 19.16 6.84
C MET A 332 5.33 20.62 6.58
N LEU A 333 6.13 21.39 5.84
CA LEU A 333 5.69 22.71 5.38
C LEU A 333 4.51 22.58 4.40
N ILE A 334 4.62 21.68 3.41
CA ILE A 334 3.55 21.44 2.43
C ILE A 334 2.32 20.87 3.13
N LEU A 335 2.50 19.86 4.00
CA LEU A 335 1.41 19.33 4.82
C LEU A 335 0.80 20.42 5.70
N GLY A 336 1.60 21.36 6.20
CA GLY A 336 1.16 22.47 7.04
C GLY A 336 0.06 23.32 6.39
N HIS A 337 0.12 23.50 5.07
CA HIS A 337 -0.91 24.23 4.31
C HIS A 337 -2.27 23.51 4.26
N VAL A 338 -2.29 22.20 4.50
CA VAL A 338 -3.52 21.40 4.42
C VAL A 338 -3.95 20.84 5.77
N TYR A 339 -3.02 20.49 6.66
CA TYR A 339 -3.26 19.95 7.98
C TYR A 339 -2.13 20.37 8.96
N PRO A 340 -2.18 21.62 9.47
CA PRO A 340 -1.10 22.20 10.28
C PRO A 340 -0.82 21.44 11.59
N ASP A 341 -1.85 20.93 12.27
CA ASP A 341 -1.64 20.23 13.54
C ASP A 341 -0.87 18.92 13.38
N LEU A 342 -1.15 18.16 12.31
CA LEU A 342 -0.40 16.94 12.00
C LEU A 342 1.06 17.26 11.64
N ALA A 343 1.29 18.31 10.86
CA ALA A 343 2.64 18.77 10.52
C ALA A 343 3.45 19.15 11.77
N LYS A 344 2.84 19.92 12.68
CA LYS A 344 3.44 20.32 13.95
C LYS A 344 3.77 19.12 14.85
N GLU A 345 2.88 18.12 14.92
CA GLU A 345 3.09 16.86 15.66
C GLU A 345 4.34 16.12 15.14
N VAL A 346 4.46 15.96 13.83
CA VAL A 346 5.59 15.25 13.19
C VAL A 346 6.91 16.00 13.40
N ILE A 347 6.93 17.33 13.22
CA ILE A 347 8.14 18.13 13.46
C ILE A 347 8.55 18.07 14.94
N TYR A 348 7.59 18.09 15.87
CA TYR A 348 7.90 17.91 17.29
C TYR A 348 8.55 16.55 17.54
N GLY A 349 7.94 15.46 17.05
CA GLY A 349 8.44 14.10 17.16
C GLY A 349 9.85 13.92 16.61
N LEU A 350 10.15 14.53 15.46
CA LEU A 350 11.47 14.51 14.82
C LEU A 350 12.61 14.91 15.77
N TYR A 351 12.37 15.85 16.67
CA TYR A 351 13.36 16.32 17.63
C TYR A 351 13.19 15.74 19.04
N SER A 352 11.95 15.57 19.51
CA SER A 352 11.69 15.06 20.87
C SER A 352 12.06 13.60 21.03
N ASP A 353 11.94 12.82 19.95
CA ASP A 353 12.20 11.37 19.94
C ASP A 353 13.64 11.05 19.49
N ALA A 354 14.43 12.09 19.18
CA ALA A 354 15.83 11.94 18.79
C ALA A 354 16.66 11.31 19.92
N VAL A 355 17.59 10.43 19.56
CA VAL A 355 18.49 9.74 20.52
C VAL A 355 19.51 10.67 21.17
N ALA A 356 19.77 11.83 20.55
CA ALA A 356 20.58 12.92 21.08
C ALA A 356 20.20 14.23 20.38
N PRO A 357 20.47 15.41 20.97
CA PRO A 357 20.05 16.68 20.40
C PRO A 357 20.55 16.94 18.98
N ASN A 358 21.71 16.40 18.62
CA ASN A 358 22.30 16.53 17.30
C ASN A 358 21.95 15.39 16.34
N VAL A 359 21.24 14.35 16.77
CA VAL A 359 21.00 13.11 16.00
C VAL A 359 19.49 12.83 15.82
N PRO A 360 18.74 13.72 15.16
CA PRO A 360 17.32 13.49 14.83
C PRO A 360 17.10 12.55 13.62
N CYS A 361 18.10 12.38 12.76
CA CYS A 361 18.01 11.54 11.57
C CYS A 361 18.34 10.08 11.92
N ILE A 362 17.32 9.31 12.26
CA ILE A 362 17.43 7.92 12.72
C ILE A 362 16.38 7.01 12.07
N HIS A 363 16.62 5.71 12.16
CA HIS A 363 15.65 4.65 11.87
C HIS A 363 14.77 4.37 13.10
N ALA A 364 13.72 3.56 12.91
CA ALA A 364 12.77 3.18 13.96
C ALA A 364 13.41 2.41 15.14
N ASP A 365 14.57 1.78 14.94
CA ASP A 365 15.34 1.13 16.00
C ASP A 365 16.38 2.04 16.67
N GLY A 366 16.45 3.31 16.28
CA GLY A 366 17.41 4.30 16.78
C GLY A 366 18.78 4.25 16.10
N THR A 367 18.98 3.36 15.13
CA THR A 367 20.21 3.37 14.32
C THR A 367 20.30 4.65 13.49
N TYR A 368 21.54 5.12 13.29
CA TYR A 368 21.79 6.42 12.68
C TYR A 368 21.61 6.35 11.16
N ASN A 369 20.85 7.30 10.60
CA ASN A 369 20.71 7.47 9.16
C ASN A 369 21.79 8.41 8.60
N MET A 370 22.13 9.48 9.33
CA MET A 370 23.07 10.51 8.87
C MET A 370 24.37 10.48 9.69
N VAL A 371 25.49 10.35 8.98
CA VAL A 371 26.86 10.41 9.51
C VAL A 371 27.67 11.36 8.64
N ALA A 372 28.31 12.36 9.26
CA ALA A 372 29.13 13.32 8.53
C ALA A 372 30.46 12.69 8.06
N ARG A 373 31.18 13.40 7.19
CA ARG A 373 32.46 12.94 6.63
C ARG A 373 33.52 12.58 7.70
N ASP A 374 33.48 13.23 8.86
CA ASP A 374 34.39 12.99 9.98
C ASP A 374 33.95 11.84 10.91
N GLY A 375 32.88 11.11 10.56
CA GLY A 375 32.36 9.99 11.34
C GLY A 375 31.41 10.38 12.48
N SER A 376 31.18 11.68 12.70
CA SER A 376 30.19 12.13 13.67
C SER A 376 28.76 11.79 13.24
N LYS A 377 27.93 11.44 14.21
CA LYS A 377 26.49 11.22 14.02
C LYS A 377 25.80 12.57 14.12
N CYS A 378 24.98 12.94 13.15
CA CYS A 378 24.31 14.22 13.16
C CYS A 378 22.98 14.21 12.39
N GLY A 379 22.25 15.33 12.41
CA GLY A 379 21.16 15.58 11.46
C GLY A 379 21.68 15.95 10.08
N THR A 380 20.79 16.37 9.18
CA THR A 380 21.19 16.99 7.92
C THR A 380 21.81 18.37 8.14
N SER A 381 22.59 18.84 7.16
CA SER A 381 23.11 20.21 7.13
C SER A 381 21.97 21.23 7.17
N LEU A 382 22.16 22.32 7.89
CA LEU A 382 21.19 23.42 7.98
C LEU A 382 20.95 24.13 6.64
N ALA A 383 21.89 24.02 5.69
CA ALA A 383 21.74 24.56 4.35
C ALA A 383 20.89 23.65 3.44
N TRP A 384 20.73 22.37 3.79
CA TRP A 384 19.94 21.45 3.00
C TRP A 384 18.45 21.63 3.35
N CYS A 385 17.67 22.09 2.38
CA CYS A 385 16.23 22.38 2.49
C CYS A 385 15.85 23.49 3.49
N LEU A 386 16.82 24.15 4.12
CA LEU A 386 16.62 25.29 5.03
C LEU A 386 15.53 25.01 6.10
N PRO A 387 15.68 23.97 6.94
CA PRO A 387 14.60 23.48 7.80
C PRO A 387 14.03 24.55 8.74
N PHE A 388 14.88 25.42 9.29
CA PHE A 388 14.43 26.51 10.16
C PHE A 388 13.63 27.58 9.43
N TYR A 389 13.88 27.80 8.14
CA TYR A 389 13.05 28.68 7.32
C TYR A 389 11.68 28.05 7.09
N CYS A 390 11.61 26.75 6.78
CA CYS A 390 10.35 26.01 6.68
C CYS A 390 9.53 26.10 7.96
N TYR A 391 10.18 25.99 9.13
CA TYR A 391 9.50 26.09 10.42
C TYR A 391 8.99 27.50 10.73
N ILE A 392 9.72 28.54 10.31
CA ILE A 392 9.25 29.93 10.39
C ILE A 392 8.01 30.12 9.52
N LEU A 393 8.03 29.65 8.27
CA LEU A 393 6.86 29.72 7.39
C LEU A 393 5.65 28.99 7.97
N LEU A 394 5.85 27.82 8.60
CA LEU A 394 4.78 27.10 9.29
C LEU A 394 4.25 27.87 10.51
N TYR A 395 5.12 28.53 11.27
CA TYR A 395 4.70 29.41 12.36
C TYR A 395 3.93 30.61 11.83
N GLU A 396 4.39 31.28 10.78
CA GLU A 396 3.70 32.41 10.15
C GLU A 396 2.31 32.01 9.61
N LEU A 397 2.19 30.79 9.09
CA LEU A 397 0.92 30.23 8.63
C LEU A 397 -0.08 30.03 9.78
N THR A 398 0.38 29.66 10.98
CA THR A 398 -0.48 29.18 12.07
C THR A 398 -0.62 30.14 13.25
N GLY A 399 0.34 31.04 13.46
CA GLY A 399 0.43 31.91 14.64
C GLY A 399 0.60 31.16 15.97
N ASP A 400 0.95 29.87 15.94
CA ASP A 400 0.94 29.00 17.12
C ASP A 400 2.20 29.21 17.98
N ILE A 401 2.10 30.16 18.91
CA ILE A 401 3.19 30.50 19.82
C ILE A 401 3.49 29.39 20.84
N ASP A 402 2.51 28.57 21.20
CA ASP A 402 2.69 27.53 22.21
C ASP A 402 3.38 26.30 21.63
N TRP A 403 3.12 25.97 20.37
CA TRP A 403 3.95 25.02 19.62
C TRP A 403 5.40 25.51 19.55
N LEU A 404 5.62 26.79 19.20
CA LEU A 404 6.96 27.35 19.10
C LEU A 404 7.72 27.26 20.45
N LYS A 405 7.08 27.64 21.57
CA LYS A 405 7.68 27.52 22.91
C LYS A 405 8.05 26.08 23.24
N THR A 406 7.19 25.13 22.87
CA THR A 406 7.39 23.70 23.13
C THR A 406 8.59 23.14 22.38
N ILE A 407 8.75 23.50 21.10
CA ILE A 407 9.79 22.92 20.25
C ILE A 407 11.13 23.66 20.31
N TYR A 408 11.12 24.96 20.66
CA TYR A 408 12.30 25.82 20.69
C TYR A 408 13.50 25.26 21.47
N PRO A 409 13.35 24.65 22.67
CA PRO A 409 14.49 24.09 23.40
C PRO A 409 15.25 23.03 22.61
N TYR A 410 14.56 22.18 21.84
CA TYR A 410 15.18 21.14 21.03
C TYR A 410 15.94 21.73 19.85
N TRP A 411 15.32 22.68 19.15
CA TRP A 411 15.93 23.43 18.06
C TRP A 411 17.18 24.18 18.49
N ARG A 412 17.12 24.87 19.64
CA ARG A 412 18.28 25.56 20.23
C ARG A 412 19.45 24.61 20.44
N ASN A 413 19.20 23.43 21.01
CA ASN A 413 20.26 22.46 21.27
C ASN A 413 20.86 21.89 19.98
N PHE A 414 20.03 21.61 18.97
CA PHE A 414 20.49 21.19 17.64
C PHE A 414 21.38 22.26 16.98
N LEU A 415 20.96 23.52 17.01
CA LEU A 415 21.70 24.65 16.44
C LEU A 415 23.02 24.90 17.17
N ILE A 416 23.03 24.90 18.50
CA ILE A 416 24.26 25.06 19.30
C ILE A 416 25.28 23.98 18.94
N TRP A 417 24.84 22.74 18.73
CA TRP A 417 25.73 21.68 18.31
C TRP A 417 26.33 21.94 16.92
N TRP A 418 25.52 22.35 15.94
CA TRP A 418 26.02 22.69 14.60
C TRP A 418 27.02 23.84 14.64
N LEU A 419 26.71 24.92 15.37
CA LEU A 419 27.61 26.06 15.52
C LEU A 419 28.94 25.70 16.19
N LYS A 420 28.93 24.78 17.16
CA LYS A 420 30.15 24.37 17.87
C LYS A 420 31.04 23.44 17.03
N ASN A 421 30.45 22.63 16.17
CA ASN A 421 31.16 21.51 15.52
C ASN A 421 31.35 21.69 14.01
N ARG A 422 30.63 22.61 13.35
CA ARG A 422 30.47 22.61 11.88
C ARG A 422 30.47 24.00 11.23
N THR A 423 31.05 24.99 11.90
CA THR A 423 31.32 26.33 11.34
C THR A 423 32.65 26.41 10.64
#